data_AF-A0A1S8T7Q7-F1
#
_entry.id   AF-A0A1S8T7Q7-F1
#
_cell.length_a   1.000
_cell.length_b   1.000
_cell.length_c   1.000
_cell.angle_alpha   90.00
_cell.angle_beta   90.00
_cell.angle_gamma   90.00
#
_symmetry.space_group_name_H-M   'P 1'
#
loop_
_entity.id
_entity.type
_entity.pdbx_description
1 polymer ?
#
loop_
_entity_poly.entity_id
_entity_poly.type
_entity_poly.pdbx_seq_one_letter_code
_entity_poly.pdbx_strand_id
1 'polypeptide(L)'
;MELDRPQFIPIYILLRETGWRGTDILNLRHHNCLEQIWNSKEKQYNYYLCGEITKTEIAQLKIPIRDEVAEMVQKAINKAKELSTNENNPNKYLFNTYEGKLKGKRLAKATLLYTIKRLIEQKDIRDVNGELYHFKPHSLRHTRARYGN
;
A
#
# COMPACT_ATOMS: atom_id res chain seq x y z
N MET A 1 8.92 -13.77 -15.45
CA MET A 1 9.52 -12.42 -15.52
C MET A 1 9.54 -11.87 -14.11
N GLU A 2 10.69 -11.93 -13.44
CA GLU A 2 10.81 -11.45 -12.06
C GLU A 2 10.83 -9.92 -12.03
N LEU A 3 9.96 -9.32 -11.21
CA LEU A 3 10.18 -7.94 -10.79
C LEU A 3 11.40 -7.93 -9.88
N ASP A 4 12.35 -7.03 -10.12
CA ASP A 4 13.58 -6.90 -9.32
C ASP A 4 13.30 -6.48 -7.86
N ARG A 5 12.10 -5.96 -7.60
CA ARG A 5 11.66 -5.51 -6.27
C ARG A 5 10.18 -5.87 -6.03
N PRO A 6 9.85 -7.15 -5.87
CA PRO A 6 8.47 -7.61 -5.74
C PRO A 6 7.77 -7.09 -4.47
N GLN A 7 8.55 -6.65 -3.47
CA GLN A 7 8.03 -6.03 -2.24
C GLN A 7 7.22 -4.74 -2.48
N PHE A 8 7.34 -4.10 -3.65
CA PHE A 8 6.55 -2.92 -3.99
C PHE A 8 5.21 -3.22 -4.67
N ILE A 9 4.96 -4.47 -5.09
CA ILE A 9 3.70 -4.87 -5.74
C ILE A 9 2.49 -4.60 -4.83
N PRO A 10 2.49 -5.01 -3.53
CA PRO A 10 1.36 -4.74 -2.65
C PRO A 10 1.13 -3.25 -2.43
N ILE A 11 2.19 -2.45 -2.42
CA ILE A 11 2.09 -0.99 -2.25
C ILE A 11 1.35 -0.37 -3.44
N TYR A 12 1.67 -0.79 -4.67
CA TYR A 12 1.00 -0.31 -5.86
C TYR A 12 -0.49 -0.70 -5.89
N ILE A 13 -0.80 -1.97 -5.59
CA ILE A 13 -2.18 -2.46 -5.53
C ILE A 13 -2.99 -1.66 -4.51
N LEU A 14 -2.45 -1.45 -3.31
CA LEU A 14 -3.12 -0.68 -2.27
C LEU A 14 -3.33 0.79 -2.67
N LEU A 15 -2.37 1.41 -3.36
CA LEU A 15 -2.55 2.78 -3.87
C LEU A 15 -3.72 2.89 -4.84
N ARG A 16 -3.86 1.91 -5.74
CA ARG A 16 -4.96 1.86 -6.71
C ARG A 16 -6.30 1.54 -6.04
N GLU A 17 -6.32 0.56 -5.14
CA GLU A 17 -7.53 0.10 -4.46
C GLU A 17 -8.13 1.19 -3.56
N THR A 18 -7.28 1.93 -2.86
CA THR A 18 -7.72 2.83 -1.78
C THR A 18 -7.70 4.31 -2.15
N GLY A 19 -6.89 4.70 -3.13
CA GLY A 19 -6.60 6.12 -3.38
C GLY A 19 -5.85 6.80 -2.22
N TRP A 20 -5.21 6.06 -1.30
CA TRP A 20 -4.43 6.65 -0.21
C TRP A 20 -3.14 7.33 -0.70
N ARG A 21 -2.50 8.16 0.14
CA ARG A 21 -1.23 8.76 -0.24
C ARG A 21 -0.17 7.68 -0.11
N GLY A 22 0.87 7.75 -0.94
CA GLY A 22 2.05 6.87 -0.80
C GLY A 22 2.58 6.84 0.63
N THR A 23 2.64 7.99 1.29
CA THR A 23 3.05 8.09 2.70
C THR A 23 2.11 7.37 3.66
N ASP A 24 0.80 7.41 3.40
CA ASP A 24 -0.22 6.80 4.27
C ASP A 24 -0.15 5.27 4.13
N ILE A 25 -0.01 4.74 2.91
CA ILE A 25 0.22 3.30 2.66
C ILE A 25 1.53 2.82 3.30
N LEU A 26 2.62 3.59 3.16
CA LEU A 26 3.91 3.24 3.76
C LEU A 26 3.89 3.35 5.30
N ASN A 27 2.88 4.01 5.88
CA ASN A 27 2.67 4.12 7.32
C ASN A 27 1.73 3.05 7.88
N LEU A 28 1.19 2.14 7.09
CA LEU A 28 0.37 1.04 7.61
C LEU A 28 1.15 0.21 8.64
N ARG A 29 0.46 -0.22 9.71
CA ARG A 29 1.05 -1.08 10.73
C ARG A 29 0.43 -2.46 10.69
N HIS A 30 1.27 -3.50 10.72
CA HIS A 30 0.83 -4.89 10.52
C HIS A 30 -0.08 -5.43 11.64
N HIS A 31 -0.29 -4.69 12.72
CA HIS A 31 -1.11 -5.11 13.86
C HIS A 31 -2.52 -4.49 13.86
N ASN A 32 -2.77 -3.48 13.04
CA ASN A 32 -4.05 -2.76 13.02
C ASN A 32 -4.49 -2.29 11.63
N CYS A 33 -3.82 -2.73 10.55
CA CYS A 33 -4.12 -2.23 9.21
C CYS A 33 -5.25 -2.98 8.48
N LEU A 34 -5.76 -4.09 9.01
CA LEU A 34 -6.79 -4.91 8.37
C LEU A 34 -7.84 -5.31 9.41
N GLU A 35 -9.10 -5.01 9.13
CA GLU A 35 -10.26 -5.37 9.97
C GLU A 35 -11.36 -6.00 9.11
N GLN A 36 -12.19 -6.86 9.71
CA GLN A 36 -13.46 -7.30 9.14
C GLN A 36 -14.60 -6.62 9.90
N ILE A 37 -15.56 -6.04 9.17
CA ILE A 37 -16.71 -5.35 9.75
C ILE A 37 -17.98 -5.93 9.14
N TRP A 38 -18.95 -6.26 9.99
CA TRP A 38 -20.25 -6.74 9.55
C TRP A 38 -21.00 -5.65 8.77
N ASN A 39 -21.37 -5.95 7.53
CA ASN A 39 -22.20 -5.13 6.70
C ASN A 39 -23.65 -5.63 6.76
N SER A 40 -24.52 -4.88 7.45
CA SER A 40 -25.93 -5.26 7.61
C SER A 40 -26.73 -5.24 6.31
N LYS A 41 -26.32 -4.47 5.30
CA LYS A 41 -27.00 -4.40 4.00
C LYS A 41 -26.70 -5.63 3.15
N GLU A 42 -25.44 -6.05 3.13
CA GLU A 42 -24.97 -7.22 2.37
C GLU A 42 -25.07 -8.53 3.16
N LYS A 43 -25.37 -8.45 4.47
CA LYS A 43 -25.43 -9.58 5.41
C LYS A 43 -24.17 -10.44 5.43
N GLN A 44 -23.00 -9.80 5.35
CA GLN A 44 -21.70 -10.47 5.38
C GLN A 44 -20.64 -9.58 6.03
N TYR A 45 -19.47 -10.15 6.35
CA TYR A 45 -18.31 -9.40 6.79
C TYR A 45 -17.51 -8.89 5.59
N ASN A 46 -17.24 -7.58 5.59
CA ASN A 46 -16.41 -6.94 4.57
C ASN A 46 -15.05 -6.57 5.17
N TYR A 47 -13.98 -6.69 4.37
CA TYR A 47 -12.65 -6.27 4.77
C TYR A 47 -12.45 -4.77 4.60
N TYR A 48 -11.78 -4.16 5.58
CA TYR A 48 -11.41 -2.76 5.58
C TYR A 48 -9.91 -2.60 5.81
N LEU A 49 -9.27 -1.80 4.97
CA LEU A 49 -7.94 -1.27 5.24
C LEU A 49 -8.06 -0.10 6.21
N CYS A 50 -7.29 -0.18 7.30
CA CYS A 50 -7.31 0.78 8.39
C CYS A 50 -5.95 1.47 8.55
N GLY A 51 -5.96 2.74 8.96
CA GLY A 51 -4.72 3.49 9.15
C GLY A 51 -4.94 4.91 9.63
N GLU A 52 -3.93 5.44 10.31
CA GLU A 52 -3.89 6.82 10.78
C GLU A 52 -3.47 7.75 9.64
N ILE A 53 -4.28 8.78 9.35
CA ILE A 53 -3.92 9.80 8.36
C ILE A 53 -3.32 10.99 9.09
N THR A 54 -2.00 11.11 9.01
CA THR A 54 -1.20 12.11 9.73
C THR A 54 -1.45 13.57 9.34
N LYS A 55 -2.35 13.86 8.39
CA LYS A 55 -2.59 15.23 7.87
C LYS A 55 -3.90 15.85 8.37
N THR A 56 -4.79 15.07 8.95
CA THR A 56 -6.12 15.52 9.39
C THR A 56 -6.37 14.90 10.75
N GLU A 57 -7.04 15.60 11.67
CA GLU A 57 -7.42 15.12 13.02
C GLU A 57 -8.40 13.91 13.00
N ILE A 58 -8.49 13.19 11.87
CA ILE A 58 -9.26 11.97 11.70
C ILE A 58 -8.46 10.82 12.30
N ALA A 59 -8.91 10.34 13.45
CA ALA A 59 -8.25 9.34 14.28
C ALA A 59 -7.96 8.01 13.54
N GLN A 60 -8.78 7.62 12.57
CA GLN A 60 -8.58 6.37 11.82
C GLN A 60 -9.41 6.40 10.53
N LEU A 61 -8.76 6.34 9.35
CA LEU A 61 -9.48 6.12 8.10
C LEU A 61 -9.68 4.62 7.89
N LYS A 62 -10.91 4.24 7.54
CA LYS A 62 -11.27 2.88 7.11
C LYS A 62 -11.80 2.93 5.69
N ILE A 63 -11.26 2.09 4.82
CA ILE A 63 -11.71 1.95 3.43
C ILE A 63 -12.02 0.48 3.15
N PRO A 64 -13.19 0.14 2.62
CA PRO A 64 -13.47 -1.23 2.19
C PRO A 64 -12.52 -1.63 1.05
N ILE A 65 -12.03 -2.86 1.10
CA ILE A 65 -11.16 -3.45 0.09
C ILE A 65 -11.71 -4.82 -0.31
N ARG A 66 -11.41 -5.25 -1.54
CA ARG A 66 -11.82 -6.58 -2.04
C ARG A 66 -11.07 -7.70 -1.31
N ASP A 67 -11.69 -8.87 -1.24
CA ASP A 67 -11.15 -10.05 -0.53
C ASP A 67 -9.76 -10.46 -1.04
N GLU A 68 -9.54 -10.41 -2.36
CA GLU A 68 -8.23 -10.68 -2.98
C GLU A 68 -7.13 -9.73 -2.46
N VAL A 69 -7.48 -8.46 -2.23
CA VAL A 69 -6.57 -7.45 -1.71
C VAL A 69 -6.38 -7.67 -0.21
N ALA A 70 -7.42 -8.04 0.52
CA ALA A 70 -7.33 -8.40 1.93
C ALA A 70 -6.42 -9.62 2.16
N GLU A 71 -6.53 -10.66 1.33
CA GLU A 71 -5.66 -11.84 1.38
C GLU A 71 -4.20 -11.46 1.12
N MET A 72 -3.94 -10.60 0.13
CA MET A 72 -2.61 -10.05 -0.13
C MET A 72 -2.07 -9.26 1.07
N VAL A 73 -2.89 -8.41 1.69
CA VAL A 73 -2.52 -7.66 2.91
C VAL A 73 -2.24 -8.63 4.07
N GLN A 74 -3.04 -9.68 4.24
CA GLN A 74 -2.83 -10.69 5.27
C GLN A 74 -1.49 -11.43 5.09
N LYS A 75 -1.14 -11.80 3.85
CA LYS A 75 0.18 -12.37 3.53
C LYS A 75 1.32 -11.40 3.88
N ALA A 76 1.15 -10.12 3.56
CA ALA A 76 2.12 -9.09 3.94
C ALA A 76 2.23 -8.91 5.46
N ILE A 77 1.11 -8.98 6.19
CA ILE A 77 1.08 -8.94 7.66
C ILE A 77 1.84 -10.12 8.25
N ASN A 78 1.57 -11.34 7.78
CA ASN A 78 2.22 -12.55 8.28
C ASN A 78 3.74 -12.48 8.09
N LYS A 79 4.18 -12.11 6.88
CA LYS A 79 5.59 -11.89 6.58
C LYS A 79 6.22 -10.80 7.44
N ALA A 80 5.50 -9.70 7.66
CA ALA A 80 5.99 -8.63 8.51
C ALA A 80 6.17 -9.09 9.95
N LYS A 81 5.20 -9.83 10.51
CA LYS A 81 5.30 -10.40 11.86
C LYS A 81 6.45 -11.40 12.00
N GLU A 82 6.68 -12.24 11.00
CA GLU A 82 7.76 -13.23 10.98
C GLU A 82 9.15 -12.57 11.01
N LEU A 83 9.34 -11.50 10.24
CA LEU A 83 10.64 -10.82 10.12
C LEU A 83 10.87 -9.75 11.20
N SER A 84 9.82 -9.30 11.88
CA SER A 84 9.89 -8.18 12.81
C SER A 84 10.32 -8.60 14.20
N THR A 85 11.25 -7.82 14.76
CA THR A 85 11.63 -7.82 16.17
C THR A 85 11.42 -6.43 16.75
N ASN A 86 11.42 -6.32 18.09
CA ASN A 86 11.36 -5.02 18.76
C ASN A 86 12.54 -4.11 18.38
N GLU A 87 13.68 -4.68 17.96
CA GLU A 87 14.85 -3.93 17.53
C GLU A 87 14.73 -3.47 16.07
N ASN A 88 14.29 -4.35 15.17
CA ASN A 88 14.33 -4.09 13.73
C ASN A 88 13.03 -3.49 13.16
N ASN A 89 11.94 -3.49 13.92
CA ASN A 89 10.64 -2.89 13.54
C ASN A 89 9.83 -2.47 14.79
N PRO A 90 10.37 -1.59 15.66
CA PRO A 90 9.70 -1.17 16.90
C PRO A 90 8.31 -0.56 16.65
N ASN A 91 8.15 0.06 15.48
CA ASN A 91 6.93 0.74 15.07
C ASN A 91 5.92 -0.17 14.37
N LYS A 92 6.21 -1.47 14.19
CA LYS A 92 5.31 -2.47 13.58
C LYS A 92 4.87 -2.11 12.17
N TYR A 93 5.73 -1.46 11.38
CA TYR A 93 5.43 -1.12 9.98
C TYR A 93 5.11 -2.38 9.17
N LEU A 94 4.08 -2.31 8.33
CA LEU A 94 3.77 -3.36 7.35
C LEU A 94 4.86 -3.45 6.28
N PHE A 95 5.35 -2.29 5.83
CA PHE A 95 6.42 -2.16 4.84
C PHE A 95 7.70 -1.61 5.48
N ASN A 96 8.39 -2.47 6.23
CA ASN A 96 9.60 -2.12 7.00
C ASN A 96 10.90 -2.35 6.22
N THR A 97 11.96 -1.65 6.63
CA THR A 97 13.34 -1.95 6.27
C THR A 97 13.99 -2.70 7.43
N TYR A 98 14.32 -3.99 7.24
CA TYR A 98 14.79 -4.86 8.32
C TYR A 98 16.28 -4.76 8.61
N GLU A 99 17.07 -4.20 7.68
CA GLU A 99 18.53 -4.21 7.73
C GLU A 99 19.15 -2.91 7.22
N GLY A 100 20.47 -2.76 7.43
CA GLY A 100 21.25 -1.60 7.00
C GLY A 100 20.96 -0.32 7.78
N LYS A 101 21.42 0.81 7.22
CA LYS A 101 21.36 2.14 7.89
C LYS A 101 19.94 2.65 8.16
N LEU A 102 18.94 2.10 7.46
CA LEU A 102 17.53 2.48 7.59
C LEU A 102 16.70 1.44 8.35
N LYS A 103 17.35 0.48 9.04
CA LYS A 103 16.69 -0.52 9.87
C LYS A 103 15.64 0.12 10.80
N GLY A 104 14.46 -0.49 10.90
CA GLY A 104 13.36 -0.01 11.74
C GLY A 104 12.54 1.13 11.14
N LYS A 105 12.88 1.60 9.95
CA LYS A 105 12.12 2.63 9.23
C LYS A 105 11.27 2.00 8.14
N ARG A 106 10.08 2.57 7.94
CA ARG A 106 9.26 2.31 6.75
C ARG A 106 10.04 2.50 5.46
N LEU A 107 9.66 1.77 4.42
CA LEU A 107 10.21 1.97 3.07
C LEU A 107 10.06 3.44 2.65
N ALA A 108 11.13 4.01 2.11
CA ALA A 108 11.13 5.40 1.70
C ALA A 108 10.27 5.61 0.45
N LYS A 109 9.47 6.68 0.44
CA LYS A 109 8.66 7.09 -0.72
C LYS A 109 9.52 7.28 -1.97
N ALA A 110 10.73 7.83 -1.82
CA ALA A 110 11.66 8.00 -2.93
C ALA A 110 12.01 6.65 -3.58
N THR A 111 12.22 5.60 -2.78
CA THR A 111 12.50 4.25 -3.28
C THR A 111 11.31 3.68 -4.06
N LEU A 112 10.08 3.90 -3.59
CA LEU A 112 8.86 3.52 -4.32
C LEU A 112 8.80 4.21 -5.70
N LEU A 113 8.99 5.53 -5.74
CA LEU A 113 8.96 6.30 -6.99
C LEU A 113 10.03 5.85 -7.98
N TYR A 114 11.25 5.62 -7.48
CA TYR A 114 12.36 5.13 -8.28
C TYR A 114 12.08 3.73 -8.85
N THR A 115 11.57 2.80 -8.04
CA THR A 115 11.19 1.46 -8.50
C THR A 115 10.11 1.52 -9.59
N ILE A 116 9.10 2.37 -9.43
CA ILE A 116 8.03 2.51 -10.43
C ILE A 116 8.56 3.12 -11.73
N LYS A 117 9.41 4.16 -11.64
CA LYS A 117 10.05 4.76 -12.80
C LYS A 117 10.86 3.72 -13.59
N ARG A 118 11.67 2.92 -12.90
CA ARG A 118 12.42 1.82 -13.52
C ARG A 118 11.52 0.80 -14.19
N LEU A 119 10.40 0.43 -13.56
CA LEU A 119 9.46 -0.51 -14.14
C LEU A 119 8.84 0.03 -15.44
N ILE A 120 8.49 1.32 -15.46
CA ILE A 120 7.95 2.02 -16.64
C ILE A 120 8.96 2.00 -17.79
N GLU A 121 10.22 2.33 -17.50
CA GLU A 121 11.31 2.28 -18.48
C GLU A 121 11.54 0.85 -18.99
N GLN A 122 11.59 -0.14 -18.10
CA GLN A 122 11.84 -1.55 -18.46
C GLN A 122 10.71 -2.20 -19.24
N LYS A 123 9.48 -1.74 -19.06
CA LYS A 123 8.29 -2.29 -19.71
C LYS A 123 7.82 -1.43 -20.88
N ASP A 124 8.56 -0.37 -21.19
CA ASP A 124 8.20 0.64 -22.20
C ASP A 124 6.74 1.11 -22.04
N ILE A 125 6.33 1.38 -20.80
CA ILE A 125 4.95 1.81 -20.53
C ILE A 125 4.82 3.25 -20.99
N ARG A 126 4.08 3.44 -22.09
CA ARG A 126 3.83 4.74 -22.70
C ARG A 126 2.45 5.30 -22.35
N ASP A 127 2.34 6.61 -22.39
CA ASP A 127 1.05 7.30 -22.32
C ASP A 127 0.37 7.41 -23.69
N VAL A 128 -0.75 8.13 -23.75
CA VAL A 128 -1.55 8.32 -24.96
C VAL A 128 -0.83 9.11 -26.06
N ASN A 129 0.23 9.84 -25.71
CA ASN A 129 1.05 10.61 -26.66
C ASN A 129 2.28 9.81 -27.12
N GLY A 130 2.46 8.59 -26.62
CA GLY A 130 3.63 7.76 -26.94
C GLY A 130 4.87 8.11 -26.11
N GLU A 131 4.79 8.99 -25.12
CA GLU A 131 5.89 9.29 -24.20
C GLU A 131 5.93 8.30 -23.04
N LEU A 132 7.09 8.14 -22.38
CA LEU A 132 7.19 7.30 -21.19
C LEU A 132 6.24 7.81 -20.10
N TYR A 133 5.41 6.92 -19.59
CA TYR A 133 4.36 7.27 -18.63
C TYR A 133 4.95 7.90 -17.37
N HIS A 134 4.50 9.11 -17.01
CA HIS A 134 4.95 9.75 -15.77
C HIS A 134 4.06 9.37 -14.60
N PHE A 135 4.51 8.43 -13.76
CA PHE A 135 3.75 7.99 -12.59
C PHE A 135 3.58 9.11 -11.56
N LYS A 136 2.33 9.57 -11.40
CA LYS A 136 1.91 10.48 -10.34
C LYS A 136 1.08 9.69 -9.33
N PRO A 137 1.58 9.44 -8.10
CA PRO A 137 0.80 8.76 -7.06
C PRO A 137 -0.55 9.44 -6.77
N HIS A 138 -0.65 10.74 -7.02
CA HIS A 138 -1.89 11.51 -6.87
C HIS A 138 -2.94 11.16 -7.94
N SER A 139 -2.53 10.77 -9.14
CA SER A 139 -3.44 10.44 -10.25
C SER A 139 -4.25 9.16 -10.01
N LEU A 140 -3.72 8.21 -9.23
CA LEU A 140 -4.44 6.99 -8.83
C LEU A 140 -5.65 7.28 -7.93
N ARG A 141 -5.68 8.44 -7.28
CA ARG A 141 -6.79 8.85 -6.40
C ARG A 141 -8.06 9.16 -7.19
N HIS A 142 -7.92 9.65 -8.41
CA HIS A 142 -9.02 10.07 -9.25
C HIS A 142 -9.64 8.93 -10.06
N THR A 143 -9.05 7.73 -10.03
CA THR A 143 -9.59 6.56 -10.76
C THR A 143 -10.79 5.95 -10.03
N ARG A 144 -10.87 6.06 -8.70
CA ARG A 144 -12.00 5.50 -7.92
C ARG A 144 -13.27 6.34 -7.97
N ALA A 145 -13.17 7.65 -8.23
CA ALA A 145 -14.32 8.52 -8.40
C ALA A 145 -15.14 8.23 -9.68
N ARG A 146 -14.62 7.42 -10.61
CA ARG A 146 -15.31 7.06 -11.86
C ARG A 146 -16.07 5.73 -11.83
N TYR A 147 -15.87 4.88 -10.82
CA TYR A 147 -16.51 3.56 -10.69
C TYR A 147 -17.52 3.50 -9.53
N GLY A 148 -17.93 4.65 -9.00
CA GLY A 148 -19.03 4.76 -8.04
C GLY A 148 -20.31 5.22 -8.74
N ASN A 149 -20.90 4.35 -9.56
CA ASN A 149 -22.30 4.38 -9.99
C ASN A 149 -22.81 2.94 -10.00
#